data_AF-A0A844M3Z7-F1
#
_entry.id   AF-A0A844M3Z7-F1
#
_cell.length_a   1.000
_cell.length_b   1.000
_cell.length_c   1.000
_cell.angle_alpha   90.00
_cell.angle_beta   90.00
_cell.angle_gamma   90.00
#
_symmetry.space_group_name_H-M   'P 1'
#
loop_
_entity.id
_entity.type
_entity.pdbx_description
1 polymer ?
#
loop_
_entity_poly.entity_id
_entity_poly.type
_entity_poly.pdbx_seq_one_letter_code
_entity_poly.pdbx_strand_id
1 'polypeptide(L)' 'IGRDASSLIDKIRAAQYVRTHPGEVCPAKWKEGAETLTPSLDLVGKI' A
#
# COMPACT_ATOMS: atom_id res chain seq x y z
N ILE A 1 20.35 13.81 -12.20
CA ILE A 1 19.53 13.41 -11.03
C ILE A 1 18.08 13.46 -11.46
N GLY A 2 17.43 12.32 -11.65
CA GLY A 2 16.01 12.24 -12.00
C GLY A 2 15.32 11.27 -11.06
N ARG A 3 14.29 11.73 -10.35
CA ARG A 3 13.39 10.86 -9.59
C ARG A 3 12.31 10.36 -10.54
N ASP A 4 11.93 9.10 -10.42
CA ASP A 4 10.77 8.57 -11.15
C ASP A 4 9.48 9.16 -10.57
N ALA A 5 8.75 9.93 -11.38
CA ALA A 5 7.51 10.58 -10.95
C ALA A 5 6.39 9.56 -10.70
N SER A 6 6.41 8.44 -11.44
CA SER A 6 5.39 7.39 -11.33
C SER A 6 5.38 6.78 -9.93
N SER A 7 6.56 6.51 -9.36
CA SER A 7 6.70 6.01 -7.99
C SER A 7 6.17 6.98 -6.94
N LEU A 8 6.29 8.30 -7.17
CA LEU A 8 5.73 9.29 -6.24
C LEU A 8 4.19 9.26 -6.27
N ILE A 9 3.62 9.20 -7.47
CA ILE A 9 2.15 9.13 -7.65
C ILE A 9 1.59 7.85 -7.02
N ASP A 10 2.24 6.70 -7.23
CA ASP A 10 1.81 5.42 -6.65
C ASP A 10 1.83 5.46 -5.11
N LYS A 11 2.84 6.09 -4.51
CA LYS A 11 2.93 6.28 -3.05
C LYS A 11 1.84 7.20 -2.50
N ILE A 12 1.53 8.29 -3.21
CA ILE A 12 0.47 9.23 -2.80
C ILE A 12 -0.88 8.53 -2.78
N ARG A 13 -1.19 7.74 -3.83
CA ARG A 13 -2.42 6.95 -3.91
C ARG A 13 -2.53 5.93 -2.78
N ALA A 14 -1.45 5.19 -2.51
CA ALA A 14 -1.42 4.23 -1.41
C ALA A 14 -1.63 4.91 -0.05
N ALA A 15 -1.01 6.07 0.18
CA ALA A 15 -1.18 6.83 1.40
C ALA A 15 -2.62 7.36 1.58
N GLN A 16 -3.26 7.79 0.49
CA GLN A 16 -4.66 8.19 0.50
C GLN A 16 -5.58 7.01 0.81
N TYR A 17 -5.31 5.83 0.23
CA TYR A 17 -6.09 4.61 0.44
C TYR A 17 -6.04 4.12 1.89
N VAL A 18 -4.85 3.99 2.48
CA VAL A 18 -4.68 3.55 3.88
C VAL A 18 -5.34 4.53 4.85
N ARG A 19 -5.38 5.82 4.52
CA ARG A 19 -6.06 6.83 5.34
C ARG A 19 -7.58 6.68 5.32
N THR A 20 -8.17 6.23 4.20
CA THR A 20 -9.62 6.02 4.08
C THR A 20 -10.06 4.62 4.52
N HIS A 21 -9.16 3.64 4.54
CA HIS A 21 -9.41 2.24 4.94
C HIS A 21 -8.58 1.89 6.19
N PRO A 22 -9.04 2.26 7.40
CA PRO A 22 -8.32 1.97 8.62
C PRO A 22 -8.25 0.45 8.85
N GLY A 23 -7.03 -0.07 9.00
CA GLY A 23 -6.80 -1.50 9.17
C GLY A 23 -6.49 -2.24 7.87
N GLU A 24 -6.29 -1.55 6.75
CA GLU A 24 -5.74 -2.13 5.53
C GLU A 24 -4.37 -1.52 5.22
N VAL A 25 -3.47 -2.34 4.68
CA VAL A 25 -2.15 -1.92 4.24
C VAL A 25 -1.93 -2.29 2.77
N CYS A 26 -1.28 -1.37 2.04
CA CYS A 26 -0.91 -1.57 0.65
C CYS A 26 0.41 -2.38 0.58
N PRO A 27 0.43 -3.59 0.00
CA PRO A 27 1.65 -4.39 -0.15
C PRO A 27 2.65 -3.80 -1.17
N ALA A 28 3.81 -4.44 -1.31
CA ALA A 28 4.84 -4.00 -2.26
C ALA A 28 4.29 -3.95 -3.70
N LYS A 29 4.57 -2.84 -4.41
CA LYS A 29 4.08 -2.56 -5.78
C LYS A 29 2.55 -2.44 -5.93
N TRP A 30 1.84 -2.16 -4.84
CA TRP A 30 0.40 -1.90 -4.88
C TRP A 30 0.04 -0.71 -5.78
N LYS A 31 -1.12 -0.81 -6.45
CA LYS A 31 -1.74 0.22 -7.30
C LYS A 31 -3.24 0.30 -7.00
N GLU A 32 -3.89 1.40 -7.36
CA GLU A 32 -5.35 1.56 -7.18
C GLU A 32 -6.11 0.36 -7.79
N GLY A 33 -6.89 -0.32 -6.95
CA GLY A 33 -7.66 -1.52 -7.32
C GLY A 33 -6.95 -2.87 -7.10
N ALA A 34 -5.69 -2.87 -6.67
CA ALA A 34 -4.98 -4.10 -6.29
C ALA A 34 -5.36 -4.56 -4.87
N GLU A 35 -5.15 -5.84 -4.59
CA GLU A 35 -5.44 -6.45 -3.28
C GLU A 35 -4.66 -5.77 -2.15
N THR A 36 -5.35 -5.50 -1.06
CA THR A 36 -4.80 -4.99 0.19
C THR A 36 -4.71 -6.09 1.23
N LEU A 37 -3.87 -5.86 2.24
CA LEU A 37 -3.70 -6.81 3.34
C LEU A 37 -4.29 -6.21 4.60
N THR A 38 -5.07 -6.99 5.34
CA THR A 38 -5.46 -6.64 6.70
C THR A 38 -4.39 -7.16 7.66
N PRO A 39 -3.64 -6.31 8.36
CA PRO A 39 -2.66 -6.77 9.32
C PRO A 39 -3.40 -7.44 10.49
N SER A 40 -3.21 -8.74 10.62
CA SER A 40 -3.75 -9.53 11.73
C SER A 40 -2.63 -10.32 12.38
N LEU A 41 -2.81 -10.65 13.67
CA LEU A 41 -1.85 -11.45 14.44
C LEU A 41 -1.53 -12.80 13.78
N ASP A 42 -2.48 -13.36 13.04
CA ASP A 42 -2.32 -14.62 12.31
C ASP A 42 -1.45 -14.51 11.04
N LEU A 43 -1.26 -13.29 10.54
CA LEU A 43 -0.47 -12.95 9.35
C LEU A 43 0.98 -12.59 9.71
N VAL A 44 1.29 -12.31 10.97
CA VAL A 44 2.65 -12.01 11.45
C VAL A 44 3.51 -13.27 11.38
N GLY A 45 4.49 -13.30 10.46
CA GLY A 45 5.44 -14.40 10.29
C GLY A 45 5.08 -15.46 9.23
N LYS A 46 3.95 -15.30 8.52
CA LYS A 46 3.57 -16.13 7.35
C LYS A 46 3.86 -15.44 6.00
N ILE A 47 4.13 -14.14 6.03
CA ILE A 47 4.57 -13.28 4.92
C ILE A 47 5.95 -12.72 5.30
#